data_AF-A0A3M0XU41-F1
#
_entry.id   AF-A0A3M0XU41-F1
#
_cell.length_a   1.000
_cell.length_b   1.000
_cell.length_c   1.000
_cell.angle_alpha   90.00
_cell.angle_beta   90.00
_cell.angle_gamma   90.00
#
_symmetry.space_group_name_H-M   'P 1'
#
loop_
_entity.id
_entity.type
_entity.pdbx_description
1 polymer ?
#
loop_
_entity_poly.entity_id
_entity_poly.type
_entity_poly.pdbx_seq_one_letter_code
_entity_poly.pdbx_strand_id
1 'polypeptide(L)'
;TLVYRAGGLLGAGFAAAAPRLRTIQAGTVPRFDPAATPPTLIFWAAAWGLRTGDHEEMRLIGPNGQVLTRAHATVPGDRAEWLRYIGRPRPPGGWPRGRYRGLYRVTRTTEAGRVTITETAVEMTVP
;
A
#
# COMPACT_ATOMS: atom_id res chain seq x y z
N THR A 1 18.48 19.64 13.96
CA THR A 1 19.22 18.91 12.90
C THR A 1 18.23 18.13 12.06
N LEU A 2 18.23 18.29 10.74
CA LEU A 2 17.40 17.47 9.84
C LEU A 2 18.04 16.09 9.72
N VAL A 3 17.35 15.05 10.20
CA VAL A 3 17.79 13.66 10.03
C VAL A 3 17.57 13.26 8.58
N TYR A 4 18.65 12.89 7.87
CA TYR A 4 18.56 12.39 6.51
C TYR A 4 17.65 11.15 6.44
N ARG A 5 16.74 11.12 5.47
CA ARG A 5 15.89 9.97 5.18
C ARG A 5 16.28 9.38 3.83
N ALA A 6 16.75 8.14 3.86
CA ALA A 6 17.21 7.41 2.67
C ALA A 6 16.07 6.91 1.76
N GLY A 7 14.83 7.26 2.08
CA GLY A 7 13.59 6.90 1.40
C GLY A 7 12.39 7.19 2.30
N GLY A 8 11.18 7.05 1.78
CA GLY A 8 9.97 7.31 2.55
C GLY A 8 8.68 7.06 1.78
N LEU A 9 7.55 7.28 2.45
CA LEU A 9 6.22 7.16 1.85
C LEU A 9 5.88 8.41 1.02
N LEU A 10 5.34 8.22 -0.18
CA LEU A 10 4.66 9.24 -0.97
C LEU A 10 3.16 9.29 -0.65
N GLY A 11 2.54 8.13 -0.48
CA GLY A 11 1.15 8.02 -0.07
C GLY A 11 0.69 6.56 -0.01
N ALA A 12 -0.45 6.32 0.63
CA ALA A 12 -1.10 5.02 0.62
C ALA A 12 -2.61 5.18 0.77
N GLY A 13 -3.38 4.21 0.29
CA GLY A 13 -4.83 4.28 0.39
C GLY A 13 -5.56 3.12 -0.27
N PHE A 14 -6.88 3.26 -0.31
CA PHE A 14 -7.78 2.32 -0.98
C PHE A 14 -8.41 2.95 -2.21
N ALA A 15 -8.51 2.19 -3.29
CA ALA A 15 -9.13 2.62 -4.54
C ALA A 15 -9.89 1.45 -5.21
N ALA A 16 -10.80 1.79 -6.13
CA ALA A 16 -11.51 0.80 -6.94
C ALA A 16 -10.68 0.29 -8.14
N ALA A 17 -9.64 1.05 -8.53
CA ALA A 17 -8.73 0.75 -9.62
C ALA A 17 -7.30 1.12 -9.22
N ALA A 18 -6.30 0.48 -9.84
CA ALA A 18 -4.91 0.78 -9.57
C ALA A 18 -4.61 2.25 -9.97
N PRO A 19 -4.09 3.08 -9.06
CA PRO A 19 -3.75 4.46 -9.39
C PRO A 19 -2.52 4.52 -10.30
N ARG A 20 -2.22 5.73 -10.80
CA ARG A 20 -0.95 6.04 -11.47
C ARG A 20 -0.12 6.96 -10.56
N LEU A 21 1.21 6.97 -10.69
CA LEU A 21 2.07 7.87 -9.91
C LEU A 21 1.64 9.34 -10.02
N ARG A 22 1.34 9.81 -11.24
CA ARG A 22 0.79 11.15 -11.49
C ARG A 22 -0.43 11.48 -10.62
N THR A 23 -1.38 10.56 -10.48
CA THR A 23 -2.61 10.81 -9.70
C THR A 23 -2.31 10.85 -8.20
N ILE A 24 -1.30 10.10 -7.75
CA ILE A 24 -0.84 10.11 -6.35
C ILE A 24 -0.18 11.44 -6.04
N GLN A 25 0.77 11.88 -6.87
CA GLN A 25 1.47 13.16 -6.72
C GLN A 25 0.51 14.36 -6.74
N ALA A 26 -0.51 14.31 -7.60
CA ALA A 26 -1.54 15.35 -7.68
C ALA A 26 -2.57 15.27 -6.53
N GLY A 27 -2.55 14.23 -5.69
CA GLY A 27 -3.55 14.04 -4.63
C GLY A 27 -4.97 13.74 -5.16
N THR A 28 -5.08 13.25 -6.38
CA THR A 28 -6.37 13.06 -7.09
C THR A 28 -6.82 11.61 -7.19
N VAL A 29 -6.19 10.68 -6.45
CA VAL A 29 -6.63 9.28 -6.41
C VAL A 29 -8.06 9.22 -5.83
N PRO A 30 -9.05 8.70 -6.59
CA PRO A 30 -10.39 8.53 -6.07
C PRO A 30 -10.37 7.60 -4.87
N ARG A 31 -10.98 8.02 -3.76
CA ARG A 31 -11.19 7.16 -2.61
C ARG A 31 -12.10 6.00 -3.01
N PHE A 32 -11.84 4.84 -2.45
CA PHE A 32 -12.75 3.71 -2.59
C PHE A 32 -14.13 4.07 -2.01
N ASP A 33 -15.17 3.95 -2.85
CA ASP A 33 -16.56 4.11 -2.45
C ASP A 33 -17.27 2.75 -2.52
N PRO A 34 -17.66 2.16 -1.37
CA PRO A 34 -18.42 0.91 -1.35
C PRO A 34 -19.79 1.00 -2.04
N ALA A 35 -20.42 2.18 -2.04
CA ALA A 35 -21.76 2.41 -2.60
C ALA A 35 -21.77 2.36 -4.13
N ALA A 36 -20.66 2.74 -4.78
CA ALA A 36 -20.45 2.59 -6.22
C ALA A 36 -20.30 1.12 -6.69
N THR A 37 -20.43 0.15 -5.77
CA THR A 37 -20.30 -1.29 -6.04
C THR A 37 -19.04 -1.71 -6.81
N PRO A 38 -17.84 -1.22 -6.43
CA PRO A 38 -16.64 -1.43 -7.23
C PRO A 38 -16.29 -2.92 -7.33
N PRO A 39 -15.79 -3.37 -8.51
CA PRO A 39 -15.50 -4.78 -8.76
C PRO A 39 -14.28 -5.29 -8.00
N THR A 40 -13.41 -4.39 -7.53
CA THR A 40 -12.17 -4.73 -6.84
C THR A 40 -11.91 -3.72 -5.73
N LEU A 41 -11.47 -4.20 -4.56
CA LEU A 41 -10.86 -3.38 -3.53
C LEU A 41 -9.34 -3.45 -3.69
N ILE A 42 -8.72 -2.32 -3.99
CA ILE A 42 -7.27 -2.22 -4.15
C ILE A 42 -6.69 -1.44 -2.98
N PHE A 43 -5.69 -2.02 -2.32
CA PHE A 43 -4.79 -1.30 -1.43
C PHE A 43 -3.52 -0.94 -2.21
N TRP A 44 -3.19 0.35 -2.26
CA TRP A 44 -2.01 0.87 -2.95
C TRP A 44 -1.11 1.61 -1.97
N ALA A 45 0.18 1.60 -2.26
CA ALA A 45 1.18 2.40 -1.57
C ALA A 45 2.24 2.87 -2.57
N ALA A 46 2.67 4.12 -2.44
CA ALA A 46 3.79 4.67 -3.18
C ALA A 46 4.87 5.14 -2.21
N ALA A 47 6.12 4.92 -2.59
CA ALA A 47 7.31 5.29 -1.83
C ALA A 47 8.36 5.91 -2.76
N TRP A 48 9.34 6.58 -2.17
CA TRP A 48 10.48 7.15 -2.87
C TRP A 48 11.80 6.69 -2.26
N GLY A 49 12.86 6.73 -3.06
CA GLY A 49 14.21 6.38 -2.62
C GLY A 49 14.41 4.90 -2.27
N LEU A 50 13.68 3.99 -2.94
CA LEU A 50 13.90 2.56 -2.76
C LEU A 50 15.14 2.11 -3.54
N ARG A 51 15.85 1.13 -3.00
CA ARG A 51 17.08 0.58 -3.59
C ARG A 51 16.87 -0.86 -4.01
N THR A 52 17.69 -1.29 -4.95
CA THR A 52 17.83 -2.70 -5.32
C THR A 52 18.06 -3.54 -4.06
N GLY A 53 17.28 -4.61 -3.89
CA GLY A 53 17.39 -5.47 -2.72
C GLY A 53 16.50 -5.07 -1.53
N ASP A 54 15.84 -3.91 -1.55
CA ASP A 54 14.84 -3.57 -0.53
C ASP A 54 13.72 -4.62 -0.51
N HIS A 55 13.27 -5.00 0.68
CA HIS A 55 12.16 -5.95 0.86
C HIS A 55 10.86 -5.21 1.13
N GLU A 56 9.88 -5.44 0.27
CA GLU A 56 8.55 -4.87 0.32
C GLU A 56 7.51 -5.88 0.80
N GLU A 57 6.64 -5.45 1.72
CA GLU A 57 5.52 -6.23 2.21
C GLU A 57 4.21 -5.43 2.14
N MET A 58 3.15 -6.05 1.62
CA MET A 58 1.80 -5.50 1.60
C MET A 58 0.80 -6.49 2.19
N ARG A 59 -0.17 -5.99 2.97
CA ARG A 59 -1.32 -6.77 3.43
C ARG A 59 -2.60 -5.96 3.32
N LEU A 60 -3.66 -6.60 2.82
CA LEU A 60 -5.04 -6.11 2.87
C LEU A 60 -5.81 -7.01 3.83
N ILE A 61 -6.35 -6.42 4.89
CA ILE A 61 -6.99 -7.10 6.00
C ILE A 61 -8.47 -6.71 6.03
N GLY A 62 -9.34 -7.71 6.16
CA GLY A 62 -10.79 -7.53 6.25
C GLY A 62 -11.26 -7.22 7.68
N PRO A 63 -12.57 -6.96 7.85
CA PRO A 63 -13.17 -6.54 9.13
C PRO A 63 -13.11 -7.57 10.24
N ASN A 64 -12.98 -8.85 9.90
CA ASN A 64 -12.79 -9.95 10.85
C ASN A 64 -11.31 -10.20 11.20
N GLY A 65 -10.37 -9.36 10.74
CA GLY A 65 -8.95 -9.54 10.94
C GLY A 65 -8.27 -10.52 9.96
N GLN A 66 -9.02 -11.15 9.05
CA GLN A 66 -8.47 -12.04 8.04
C GLN A 66 -7.65 -11.28 7.00
N VAL A 67 -6.47 -11.81 6.63
CA VAL A 67 -5.70 -11.32 5.48
C VAL A 67 -6.43 -11.74 4.18
N LEU A 68 -7.01 -10.77 3.48
CA LEU A 68 -7.74 -10.99 2.22
C LEU A 68 -6.79 -11.20 1.04
N THR A 69 -5.65 -10.50 1.05
CA THR A 69 -4.56 -10.66 0.10
C THR A 69 -3.27 -10.07 0.69
N ARG A 70 -2.12 -10.57 0.23
CA ARG A 70 -0.79 -10.13 0.65
C ARG A 70 0.21 -10.27 -0.50
N ALA A 71 1.26 -9.47 -0.47
CA ALA A 71 2.39 -9.58 -1.39
C ALA A 71 3.70 -9.33 -0.65
N HIS A 72 4.74 -10.07 -1.03
CA HIS A 72 6.11 -9.86 -0.62
C HIS A 72 6.98 -9.85 -1.87
N ALA A 73 7.91 -8.91 -1.98
CA ALA A 73 8.80 -8.82 -3.13
C ALA A 73 10.11 -8.12 -2.77
N THR A 74 11.14 -8.39 -3.55
CA THR A 74 12.38 -7.60 -3.53
C THR A 74 12.33 -6.56 -4.63
N VAL A 75 12.74 -5.33 -4.33
CA VAL A 75 12.82 -4.25 -5.31
C VAL A 75 13.96 -4.57 -6.29
N PRO A 76 13.70 -4.67 -7.61
CA PRO A 76 14.67 -5.23 -8.57
C PRO A 76 15.72 -4.23 -9.07
N GLY A 77 15.62 -2.96 -8.70
CA GLY A 77 16.47 -1.88 -9.19
C GLY A 77 16.26 -0.63 -8.34
N ASP A 78 17.14 0.36 -8.44
CA ASP A 78 16.96 1.61 -7.71
C ASP A 78 15.75 2.38 -8.25
N ARG A 79 14.92 2.90 -7.35
CA ARG A 79 13.65 3.57 -7.67
C ARG A 79 13.57 4.92 -6.96
N ALA A 80 13.63 5.98 -7.75
CA ALA A 80 13.31 7.32 -7.27
C ALA A 80 11.87 7.36 -6.75
N GLU A 81 10.93 6.76 -7.49
CA GLU A 81 9.54 6.56 -7.09
C GLU A 81 9.11 5.13 -7.41
N TRP A 82 8.30 4.55 -6.52
CA TRP A 82 7.83 3.18 -6.61
C TRP A 82 6.37 3.12 -6.19
N LEU A 83 5.53 2.50 -7.03
CA LEU A 83 4.12 2.26 -6.74
C LEU A 83 3.87 0.76 -6.72
N ARG A 84 3.28 0.27 -5.64
CA ARG A 84 2.79 -1.10 -5.51
C ARG A 84 1.34 -1.12 -5.10
N TYR A 85 0.63 -2.16 -5.54
CA TYR A 85 -0.73 -2.42 -5.10
C TYR A 85 -1.04 -3.91 -5.04
N ILE A 86 -2.03 -4.25 -4.22
CA ILE A 86 -2.65 -5.57 -4.13
C ILE A 86 -4.17 -5.40 -4.19
N GLY A 87 -4.86 -6.38 -4.77
CA GLY A 87 -6.30 -6.31 -5.01
C GLY A 87 -7.04 -7.54 -4.49
N ARG A 88 -8.27 -7.32 -4.03
CA ARG A 88 -9.25 -8.37 -3.75
C ARG A 88 -10.45 -8.14 -4.67
N PRO A 89 -10.88 -9.10 -5.49
CA PRO A 89 -12.13 -9.01 -6.22
C PRO A 89 -13.33 -8.95 -5.28
N ARG A 90 -14.41 -8.28 -5.70
CA ARG A 90 -15.66 -8.18 -4.96
C ARG A 90 -16.22 -9.59 -4.70
N PRO A 91 -16.44 -9.97 -3.43
CA PRO A 91 -17.04 -11.26 -3.12
C PRO A 91 -18.53 -11.27 -3.51
N PRO A 92 -19.13 -12.45 -3.76
CA PRO A 92 -20.53 -12.54 -4.21
C PRO A 92 -21.55 -11.83 -3.29
N GLY A 93 -21.33 -11.87 -1.98
CA GLY A 93 -22.18 -11.19 -0.98
C GLY A 93 -21.94 -9.68 -0.85
N GLY A 94 -21.10 -9.08 -1.70
CA GLY A 94 -20.64 -7.71 -1.55
C GLY A 94 -19.64 -7.54 -0.40
N TRP A 95 -19.13 -6.32 -0.23
CA TRP A 95 -18.11 -6.04 0.78
C TRP A 95 -18.66 -6.23 2.19
N PRO A 96 -18.08 -7.13 3.02
CA PRO A 96 -18.44 -7.19 4.43
C PRO A 96 -18.30 -5.84 5.11
N ARG A 97 -19.31 -5.45 5.89
CA ARG A 97 -19.30 -4.19 6.67
C ARG A 97 -18.19 -4.21 7.71
N GLY A 98 -17.67 -3.03 8.02
CA GLY A 98 -16.66 -2.83 9.06
C GLY A 98 -15.32 -2.35 8.51
N ARG A 99 -14.30 -2.49 9.35
CA ARG A 99 -13.00 -1.85 9.16
C ARG A 99 -12.01 -2.71 8.37
N TYR A 100 -11.54 -2.19 7.26
CA TYR A 100 -10.45 -2.75 6.46
C TYR A 100 -9.15 -2.05 6.81
N ARG A 101 -8.03 -2.79 6.75
CA ARG A 101 -6.69 -2.25 7.03
C ARG A 101 -5.74 -2.61 5.90
N GLY A 102 -5.01 -1.62 5.42
CA GLY A 102 -3.94 -1.75 4.44
C GLY A 102 -2.62 -1.49 5.15
N LEU A 103 -1.70 -2.44 5.08
CA LEU A 103 -0.38 -2.34 5.70
C LEU A 103 0.70 -2.40 4.63
N TYR A 104 1.59 -1.43 4.63
CA TYR A 104 2.74 -1.36 3.74
C TYR A 104 4.02 -1.20 4.55
N ARG A 105 5.03 -2.02 4.28
CA ARG A 105 6.36 -1.90 4.90
C ARG A 105 7.44 -2.13 3.86
N VAL A 106 8.47 -1.30 3.92
CA VAL A 106 9.73 -1.52 3.20
C VAL A 106 10.87 -1.57 4.19
N THR A 107 11.71 -2.59 4.07
CA THR A 107 12.93 -2.74 4.87
C THR A 107 14.15 -2.86 3.98
N ARG A 108 15.28 -2.37 4.47
CA ARG A 108 16.59 -2.41 3.78
C ARG A 108 17.61 -3.09 4.67
N THR A 109 18.37 -4.02 4.11
CA THR A 109 19.55 -4.57 4.78
C THR A 109 20.72 -3.61 4.58
N THR A 110 21.37 -3.21 5.67
CA THR A 110 22.56 -2.36 5.71
C THR A 110 23.66 -3.09 6.48
N GLU A 111 24.88 -2.54 6.50
CA GLU A 111 25.97 -3.07 7.32
C GLU A 111 25.61 -3.13 8.81
N ALA A 112 24.79 -2.19 9.30
CA ALA A 112 24.30 -2.16 10.68
C ALA A 112 23.09 -3.08 10.92
N GLY A 113 22.64 -3.85 9.92
CA GLY A 113 21.48 -4.72 9.98
C GLY A 113 20.26 -4.22 9.19
N ARG A 114 19.09 -4.81 9.46
CA ARG A 114 17.84 -4.48 8.76
C ARG A 114 17.18 -3.24 9.36
N VAL A 115 16.97 -2.21 8.55
CA VAL A 115 16.29 -0.97 8.93
C VAL A 115 14.94 -0.86 8.22
N THR A 116 13.96 -0.21 8.86
CA THR A 116 12.70 0.14 8.20
C THR A 116 12.86 1.44 7.45
N ILE A 117 12.63 1.41 6.14
CA ILE A 117 12.67 2.60 5.27
C ILE A 117 11.35 3.36 5.37
N THR A 118 10.25 2.62 5.29
CA THR A 118 8.92 3.18 5.52
C THR A 118 7.98 2.10 6.02
N GLU A 119 7.04 2.50 6.86
CA GLU A 119 5.91 1.68 7.26
C GLU A 119 4.67 2.56 7.38
N THR A 120 3.53 2.06 6.95
CA THR A 120 2.26 2.73 7.12
C THR A 120 1.11 1.74 7.28
N ALA A 121 0.12 2.18 8.04
CA ALA A 121 -1.16 1.52 8.19
C ALA A 121 -2.26 2.52 7.84
N VAL A 122 -3.11 2.17 6.87
CA VAL A 122 -4.29 2.95 6.51
C VAL A 122 -5.54 2.14 6.79
N GLU A 123 -6.58 2.81 7.25
CA GLU A 123 -7.85 2.18 7.58
C GLU A 123 -8.96 2.78 6.71
N MET A 124 -9.95 1.96 6.40
CA MET A 124 -11.17 2.36 5.71
C MET A 124 -12.33 1.61 6.31
N THR A 125 -13.49 2.26 6.42
CA THR A 125 -14.71 1.63 6.92
C THR A 125 -15.68 1.45 5.77
N VAL A 126 -16.14 0.23 5.56
CA VAL A 126 -17.33 -0.05 4.75
C VAL A 126 -18.53 0.09 5.69
N PRO A 127 -19.43 1.07 5.46
CA PRO A 127 -20.49 1.39 6.39
C PRO A 127 -21.43 0.21 6.55
#